data_AF-A0A3P8SV99-F1
#
_entry.id   AF-A0A3P8SV99-F1
#
_cell.length_a   1.000
_cell.length_b   1.000
_cell.length_c   1.000
_cell.angle_alpha   90.00
_cell.angle_beta   90.00
_cell.angle_gamma   90.00
#
_symmetry.space_group_name_H-M   'P 1'
#
loop_
_entity.id
_entity.type
_entity.pdbx_description
1 polymer ?
#
loop_
_entity_poly.entity_id
_entity_poly.type
_entity_poly.pdbx_seq_one_letter_code
_entity_poly.pdbx_strand_id
1 'polypeptide(L)'
;MGAVRGISFPRAPASRGHPLYRKTRAAKMVEWTDFERETIQNIFAQMDYEEIGPAALSRCLVVYPWTQRYFGNFGNLYNAAAIKSNPLIAVHGKTILHGLDRAVKNMDDIKTAYKELSVLHSEKLHVDPDNFKLLADCLTIVLAAKLGSSFTPDIQAAFQKFMAVVVNSLGRQYH
;
A
#
# COMPACT_ATOMS: atom_id res chain seq x y z
N MET A 1 -24.71 4.17 9.52
CA MET A 1 -24.30 2.88 8.91
C MET A 1 -24.42 3.03 7.41
N GLY A 2 -23.31 3.32 6.72
CA GLY A 2 -23.29 3.32 5.25
C GLY A 2 -23.22 1.88 4.76
N ALA A 3 -24.07 1.50 3.81
CA ALA A 3 -24.04 0.19 3.19
C ALA A 3 -22.68 0.00 2.50
N VAL A 4 -21.92 -1.02 2.93
CA VAL A 4 -20.73 -1.47 2.20
C VAL A 4 -21.25 -2.00 0.87
N ARG A 5 -20.99 -1.27 -0.22
CA ARG A 5 -21.28 -1.80 -1.57
C ARG A 5 -20.58 -3.15 -1.66
N GLY A 6 -21.31 -4.19 -2.07
CA GLY A 6 -20.80 -5.56 -2.13
C GLY A 6 -19.64 -5.62 -3.12
N ILE A 7 -18.41 -5.60 -2.60
CA ILE A 7 -17.19 -5.74 -3.39
C ILE A 7 -17.08 -7.21 -3.80
N SER A 8 -17.23 -7.48 -5.10
CA SER A 8 -17.04 -8.82 -5.65
C SER A 8 -15.54 -9.05 -5.93
N PHE A 9 -14.94 -9.99 -5.23
CA PHE A 9 -13.57 -10.43 -5.49
C PHE A 9 -13.55 -11.67 -6.39
N PRO A 10 -12.47 -11.88 -7.17
CA PRO A 10 -12.30 -13.12 -7.91
C PRO A 10 -12.22 -14.30 -6.95
N ARG A 11 -12.67 -15.47 -7.41
CA ARG A 11 -12.62 -16.68 -6.60
C ARG A 11 -11.18 -17.21 -6.58
N ALA A 12 -10.64 -17.47 -5.39
CA ALA A 12 -9.33 -18.07 -5.25
C ALA A 12 -9.24 -19.39 -6.03
N PRO A 13 -8.15 -19.65 -6.75
CA PRO A 13 -7.99 -20.90 -7.50
C PRO A 13 -7.91 -22.10 -6.56
N ALA A 14 -8.61 -23.19 -6.90
CA ALA A 14 -8.48 -24.46 -6.19
C ALA A 14 -7.05 -25.01 -6.37
N SER A 15 -6.41 -25.45 -5.29
CA SER A 15 -5.04 -25.95 -5.31
C SER A 15 -4.90 -27.15 -6.28
N ARG A 16 -4.32 -26.92 -7.47
CA ARG A 16 -3.88 -27.99 -8.37
C ARG A 16 -2.38 -27.90 -8.55
N GLY A 17 -1.68 -29.01 -8.31
CA GLY A 17 -0.24 -29.11 -8.51
C GLY A 17 0.14 -28.82 -9.95
N HIS A 18 1.12 -27.94 -10.15
CA HIS A 18 1.61 -27.55 -11.47
C HIS A 18 2.90 -28.31 -11.82
N PRO A 19 3.08 -28.83 -13.05
CA PRO A 19 4.35 -29.45 -13.47
C PRO A 19 5.42 -28.41 -13.77
N LEU A 20 6.67 -28.77 -13.48
CA LEU A 20 7.88 -27.98 -13.68
C LEU A 20 8.17 -27.81 -15.18
N TYR A 21 8.12 -26.58 -15.70
CA TYR A 21 8.75 -26.22 -16.99
C TYR A 21 9.64 -24.99 -16.82
N ARG A 22 10.96 -25.21 -16.86
CA ARG A 22 11.99 -24.20 -16.64
C ARG A 22 12.34 -23.54 -17.97
N LYS A 23 11.75 -22.37 -18.27
CA LYS A 23 12.29 -21.42 -19.25
C LYS A 23 13.31 -20.51 -18.54
N THR A 24 14.47 -20.32 -19.15
CA THR A 24 15.52 -19.40 -18.73
C THR A 24 14.94 -17.99 -18.59
N ARG A 25 14.84 -17.52 -17.34
CA ARG A 25 14.13 -16.30 -16.97
C ARG A 25 15.16 -15.24 -16.62
N ALA A 26 15.22 -14.15 -17.39
CA ALA A 26 15.77 -12.89 -16.87
C ALA A 26 15.10 -12.63 -15.52
N ALA A 27 15.87 -12.29 -14.48
CA ALA A 27 15.41 -12.24 -13.10
C ALA A 27 14.30 -11.19 -12.89
N LYS A 28 13.06 -11.54 -13.25
CA LYS A 28 11.85 -10.81 -12.88
C LYS A 28 11.68 -10.93 -11.37
N MET A 29 11.80 -9.79 -10.69
CA MET A 29 11.91 -9.71 -9.23
C MET A 29 10.70 -10.31 -8.50
N VAL A 30 9.51 -10.34 -9.12
CA VAL A 30 8.31 -11.02 -8.65
C VAL A 30 7.47 -11.50 -9.85
N GLU A 31 6.79 -12.65 -9.72
CA GLU A 31 5.70 -13.06 -10.64
C GLU A 31 4.36 -12.85 -9.97
N TRP A 32 3.37 -12.48 -10.78
CA TRP A 32 1.98 -12.31 -10.35
C TRP A 32 1.10 -13.33 -11.05
N THR A 33 0.29 -14.05 -10.27
CA THR A 33 -0.78 -14.87 -10.83
C THR A 33 -1.92 -13.98 -11.33
N ASP A 34 -2.78 -14.52 -12.19
CA ASP A 34 -3.97 -13.80 -12.66
C ASP A 34 -4.88 -13.41 -11.49
N PHE A 35 -5.06 -14.31 -10.53
CA PHE A 35 -5.81 -14.04 -9.29
C PHE A 35 -5.24 -12.85 -8.52
N GLU A 36 -3.91 -12.78 -8.33
CA GLU A 36 -3.28 -11.67 -7.61
C GLU A 36 -3.48 -10.35 -8.36
N ARG A 37 -3.29 -10.34 -9.68
CA ARG A 37 -3.49 -9.12 -10.50
C ARG A 37 -4.91 -8.62 -10.42
N GLU A 38 -5.88 -9.50 -10.64
CA GLU A 38 -7.29 -9.16 -10.61
C GLU A 38 -7.71 -8.70 -9.20
N THR A 39 -7.22 -9.36 -8.15
CA THR A 39 -7.48 -8.95 -6.77
C THR A 39 -6.96 -7.55 -6.49
N ILE A 40 -5.70 -7.25 -6.84
CA ILE A 40 -5.13 -5.91 -6.63
C ILE A 40 -5.91 -4.87 -7.44
N GLN A 41 -6.19 -5.11 -8.72
CA GLN A 41 -6.98 -4.19 -9.54
C GLN A 41 -8.36 -3.93 -8.94
N ASN A 42 -9.05 -4.97 -8.48
CA ASN A 42 -10.37 -4.84 -7.87
C ASN A 42 -10.36 -4.10 -6.54
N ILE A 43 -9.34 -4.31 -5.69
CA ILE A 43 -9.15 -3.53 -4.45
C ILE A 43 -9.05 -2.04 -4.80
N PHE A 44 -8.13 -1.67 -5.70
CA PHE A 44 -7.89 -0.27 -6.02
C PHE A 44 -9.03 0.40 -6.80
N ALA A 45 -9.75 -0.35 -7.64
CA ALA A 45 -10.92 0.16 -8.36
C ALA A 45 -12.11 0.51 -7.43
N GLN A 46 -12.18 -0.12 -6.26
CA GLN A 46 -13.29 0.03 -5.31
C GLN A 46 -12.90 0.77 -4.03
N MET A 47 -11.61 1.07 -3.87
CA MET A 47 -11.09 1.79 -2.72
C MET A 47 -11.63 3.22 -2.71
N ASP A 48 -12.14 3.67 -1.56
CA ASP A 48 -12.45 5.08 -1.35
C ASP A 48 -11.19 5.81 -0.86
N TYR A 49 -10.56 6.59 -1.74
CA TYR A 49 -9.30 7.26 -1.45
C TYR A 49 -9.49 8.38 -0.42
N GLU A 50 -10.67 9.01 -0.40
CA GLU A 50 -11.03 10.07 0.54
C GLU A 50 -11.16 9.55 1.98
N GLU A 51 -11.40 8.24 2.14
CA GLU A 51 -11.50 7.62 3.45
C GLU A 51 -10.25 6.83 3.83
N ILE A 52 -9.76 5.96 2.95
CA ILE A 52 -8.71 4.98 3.26
C ILE A 52 -7.35 5.67 3.44
N GLY A 53 -7.02 6.62 2.55
CA GLY A 53 -5.72 7.31 2.57
C GLY A 53 -5.51 8.10 3.87
N PRO A 54 -6.43 9.02 4.20
CA PRO A 54 -6.39 9.77 5.46
C PRO A 54 -6.36 8.87 6.70
N ALA A 55 -7.16 7.80 6.71
CA ALA A 55 -7.22 6.87 7.84
C ALA A 55 -5.91 6.09 8.02
N ALA A 56 -5.27 5.65 6.94
CA ALA A 56 -4.00 4.91 6.99
C ALA A 56 -2.86 5.80 7.47
N LEU A 57 -2.72 7.02 6.93
CA LEU A 57 -1.68 7.96 7.37
C LEU A 57 -1.91 8.40 8.82
N SER A 58 -3.14 8.75 9.19
CA SER A 58 -3.48 9.12 10.58
C SER A 58 -3.15 7.99 11.55
N ARG A 59 -3.50 6.73 11.21
CA ARG A 59 -3.15 5.56 12.03
C ARG A 59 -1.63 5.43 12.19
N CYS A 60 -0.86 5.60 11.11
CA CYS A 60 0.60 5.53 11.16
C CYS A 60 1.17 6.58 12.11
N LEU A 61 0.73 7.84 12.00
CA LEU A 61 1.20 8.93 12.85
C LEU A 61 0.82 8.77 14.33
N VAL A 62 -0.30 8.11 14.62
CA VAL A 62 -0.75 7.86 16.00
C VAL A 62 -0.02 6.66 16.61
N VAL A 63 0.11 5.56 15.87
CA VAL A 63 0.70 4.30 16.36
C VAL A 63 2.23 4.38 16.40
N TYR A 64 2.82 5.10 15.46
CA TYR A 64 4.27 5.25 15.30
C TYR A 64 4.66 6.73 15.35
N PRO A 65 4.57 7.40 16.53
CA PRO A 65 4.63 8.86 16.64
C PRO A 65 5.95 9.48 16.17
N TRP A 66 7.05 8.73 16.12
CA TRP A 66 8.31 9.22 15.54
C TRP A 66 8.18 9.59 14.05
N THR A 67 7.22 9.01 13.33
CA THR A 67 6.96 9.35 11.92
C THR A 67 6.42 10.77 11.73
N GLN A 68 5.90 11.41 12.78
CA GLN A 68 5.42 12.79 12.73
C GLN A 68 6.54 13.79 12.38
N ARG A 69 7.82 13.44 12.65
CA ARG A 69 8.97 14.30 12.34
C ARG A 69 9.07 14.71 10.86
N TYR A 70 8.53 13.89 9.97
CA TYR A 70 8.53 14.15 8.52
C TYR A 70 7.46 15.15 8.07
N PHE A 71 6.53 15.50 8.95
CA PHE A 71 5.36 16.32 8.65
C PHE A 71 5.35 17.63 9.46
N GLY A 72 6.52 18.18 9.80
CA GLY A 72 6.64 19.39 10.62
C GLY A 72 5.88 20.61 10.09
N ASN A 73 5.70 20.71 8.78
CA ASN A 73 4.95 21.80 8.13
C ASN A 73 3.43 21.57 8.07
N PHE A 74 2.91 20.48 8.67
CA PHE A 74 1.50 20.11 8.59
C PHE A 74 0.68 20.67 9.75
N GLY A 75 1.26 21.54 10.58
CA GLY A 75 0.57 22.17 11.71
C GLY A 75 0.43 21.25 12.91
N ASN A 76 -0.71 21.32 13.61
CA ASN A 76 -0.89 20.62 14.88
C ASN A 76 -1.05 19.09 14.69
N LEU A 77 -0.11 18.32 15.24
CA LEU A 77 -0.11 16.85 15.30
C LEU A 77 0.01 16.32 16.74
N TYR A 78 -0.25 17.16 17.76
CA TYR A 78 0.04 16.86 19.16
C TYR A 78 -0.71 15.64 19.73
N ASN A 79 -1.93 15.40 19.27
CA ASN A 79 -2.75 14.29 19.74
C ASN A 79 -3.56 13.64 18.60
N ALA A 80 -4.13 12.47 18.86
CA ALA A 80 -4.84 11.68 17.86
C ALA A 80 -6.04 12.42 17.24
N ALA A 81 -6.75 13.24 18.02
CA ALA A 81 -7.87 14.03 17.50
C ALA A 81 -7.38 15.08 16.49
N ALA A 82 -6.32 15.82 16.85
CA ALA A 82 -5.69 16.81 15.98
C ALA A 82 -5.16 16.18 14.68
N ILE A 83 -4.45 15.05 14.77
CA ILE A 83 -3.96 14.30 13.60
C ILE A 83 -5.11 13.89 12.69
N LYS A 84 -6.16 13.27 13.25
CA LYS A 84 -7.29 12.72 12.49
C LYS A 84 -8.11 13.82 11.79
N SER A 85 -8.23 15.01 12.39
CA SER A 85 -8.93 16.15 11.79
C SER A 85 -8.04 17.04 10.94
N ASN A 86 -6.76 16.72 10.76
CA ASN A 86 -5.83 17.58 10.05
C ASN A 86 -6.05 17.50 8.52
N PRO A 87 -6.40 18.63 7.86
CA PRO A 87 -6.69 18.61 6.43
C PRO A 87 -5.47 18.30 5.56
N LEU A 88 -4.25 18.66 5.99
CA LEU A 88 -3.03 18.36 5.25
C LEU A 88 -2.67 16.88 5.33
N ILE A 89 -2.95 16.22 6.46
CA ILE A 89 -2.85 14.76 6.58
C ILE A 89 -3.87 14.07 5.68
N ALA A 90 -5.10 14.60 5.60
CA ALA A 90 -6.09 14.04 4.69
C ALA A 90 -5.64 14.16 3.22
N VAL A 91 -5.17 15.34 2.79
CA VAL A 91 -4.65 15.55 1.44
C VAL A 91 -3.49 14.61 1.14
N HIS A 92 -2.50 14.52 2.03
CA HIS A 92 -1.31 13.71 1.79
C HIS A 92 -1.59 12.20 1.85
N GLY A 93 -2.52 11.76 2.70
CA GLY A 93 -3.01 10.37 2.71
C GLY A 93 -3.54 9.94 1.34
N LYS A 94 -4.24 10.84 0.63
CA LYS A 94 -4.69 10.60 -0.76
C LYS A 94 -3.53 10.58 -1.74
N THR A 95 -2.57 11.49 -1.60
CA THR A 95 -1.36 11.51 -2.43
C THR A 95 -0.61 10.17 -2.36
N ILE A 96 -0.52 9.56 -1.17
CA ILE A 96 0.09 8.24 -0.99
C ILE A 96 -0.64 7.17 -1.81
N LEU A 97 -1.98 7.11 -1.72
CA LEU A 97 -2.76 6.13 -2.48
C LEU A 97 -2.65 6.34 -3.99
N HIS A 98 -2.64 7.59 -4.48
CA HIS A 98 -2.35 7.86 -5.89
C HIS A 98 -0.93 7.47 -6.30
N GLY A 99 0.03 7.52 -5.38
CA GLY A 99 1.35 6.92 -5.60
C GLY A 99 1.26 5.42 -5.89
N LEU A 100 0.38 4.70 -5.18
CA LEU A 100 0.15 3.27 -5.36
C LEU A 100 -0.52 2.94 -6.72
N ASP A 101 -1.31 3.83 -7.30
CA ASP A 101 -1.88 3.65 -8.66
C ASP A 101 -0.78 3.38 -9.69
N ARG A 102 0.38 4.03 -9.52
CA ARG A 102 1.54 3.78 -10.39
C ARG A 102 2.03 2.34 -10.28
N ALA A 103 2.06 1.76 -9.08
CA ALA A 103 2.45 0.36 -8.89
C ALA A 103 1.42 -0.60 -9.47
N VAL A 104 0.12 -0.32 -9.30
CA VAL A 104 -0.96 -1.12 -9.90
C VAL A 104 -0.89 -1.13 -11.43
N LYS A 105 -0.55 0.01 -12.05
CA LYS A 105 -0.37 0.11 -13.51
C LYS A 105 0.92 -0.55 -14.03
N ASN A 106 1.90 -0.77 -13.16
CA ASN A 106 3.24 -1.27 -13.53
C ASN A 106 3.64 -2.49 -12.70
N MET A 107 2.72 -3.42 -12.41
CA MET A 107 2.96 -4.54 -11.50
C MET A 107 4.21 -5.38 -11.86
N ASP A 108 4.53 -5.51 -13.14
CA ASP A 108 5.72 -6.25 -13.61
C ASP A 108 7.05 -5.49 -13.46
N ASP A 109 7.02 -4.17 -13.23
CA ASP A 109 8.21 -3.31 -13.15
C ASP A 109 8.05 -2.15 -12.15
N ILE A 110 7.48 -2.45 -10.97
CA ILE A 110 7.26 -1.46 -9.90
C ILE A 110 8.57 -0.77 -9.51
N LYS A 111 9.68 -1.52 -9.50
CA LYS A 111 11.02 -1.02 -9.18
C LYS A 111 11.40 0.18 -10.05
N THR A 112 11.29 0.04 -11.37
CA THR A 112 11.66 1.13 -12.29
C THR A 112 10.68 2.29 -12.14
N ALA A 113 9.38 2.00 -12.03
CA ALA A 113 8.34 3.02 -11.87
C ALA A 113 8.52 3.87 -10.59
N TYR A 114 9.17 3.32 -9.57
CA TYR A 114 9.34 3.95 -8.25
C TYR A 114 10.73 4.55 -8.04
N LYS A 115 11.64 4.46 -9.02
CA LYS A 115 13.03 4.93 -8.88
C LYS A 115 13.12 6.37 -8.38
N GLU A 116 12.42 7.30 -9.04
CA GLU A 116 12.43 8.72 -8.64
C GLU A 116 11.80 8.96 -7.28
N LEU A 117 10.76 8.19 -6.94
CA LEU A 117 10.08 8.30 -5.64
C LEU A 117 10.98 7.79 -4.50
N SER A 118 11.75 6.74 -4.76
CA SER A 118 12.77 6.22 -3.84
C SER A 118 13.88 7.26 -3.60
N VAL A 119 14.41 7.88 -4.66
CA VAL A 119 15.37 8.99 -4.55
C VAL A 119 14.80 10.15 -3.73
N LEU A 120 13.56 10.56 -4.01
CA LEU A 120 12.90 11.64 -3.25
C LEU A 120 12.86 11.33 -1.74
N HIS A 121 12.41 10.13 -1.36
CA HIS A 121 12.29 9.77 0.06
C HIS A 121 13.64 9.59 0.75
N SER A 122 14.66 9.11 0.02
CA SER A 122 16.03 8.92 0.51
C SER A 122 16.79 10.25 0.65
N GLU A 123 16.97 10.96 -0.47
CA GLU A 123 17.92 12.06 -0.59
C GLU A 123 17.36 13.43 -0.19
N LYS A 124 16.04 13.62 -0.27
CA LYS A 124 15.41 14.91 0.04
C LYS A 124 14.60 14.88 1.33
N LEU A 125 13.82 13.82 1.53
CA LEU A 125 12.95 13.71 2.71
C LEU A 125 13.63 13.00 3.89
N HIS A 126 14.73 12.29 3.63
CA HIS A 126 15.49 11.51 4.62
C HIS A 126 14.60 10.60 5.48
N VAL A 127 13.61 9.97 4.84
CA VAL A 127 12.70 9.02 5.48
C VAL A 127 13.43 7.73 5.72
N ASP A 128 13.53 7.27 6.97
CA ASP A 128 14.14 5.97 7.27
C ASP A 128 13.30 4.86 6.59
N PRO A 129 13.92 3.98 5.79
CA PRO A 129 13.22 3.02 4.95
C PRO A 129 12.36 2.01 5.72
N ASP A 130 12.62 1.79 7.01
CA ASP A 130 11.78 0.90 7.84
C ASP A 130 10.36 1.46 8.00
N ASN A 131 10.17 2.78 7.89
CA ASN A 131 8.86 3.41 8.01
C ASN A 131 7.91 3.07 6.84
N PHE A 132 8.44 2.67 5.68
CA PHE A 132 7.59 2.24 4.57
C PHE A 132 6.76 1.01 4.94
N LYS A 133 7.37 0.06 5.66
CA LYS A 133 6.67 -1.14 6.14
C LYS A 133 5.58 -0.76 7.14
N LEU A 134 5.86 0.18 8.05
CA LEU A 134 4.88 0.63 9.05
C LEU A 134 3.62 1.21 8.41
N LEU A 135 3.80 2.05 7.38
CA LEU A 135 2.68 2.63 6.63
C LEU A 135 1.93 1.55 5.83
N ALA A 136 2.63 0.61 5.22
CA ALA A 136 2.03 -0.51 4.50
C ALA A 136 1.17 -1.42 5.41
N ASP A 137 1.64 -1.70 6.61
CA ASP A 137 0.89 -2.48 7.61
C ASP A 137 -0.34 -1.69 8.09
N CYS A 138 -0.21 -0.38 8.32
CA CYS A 138 -1.35 0.49 8.67
C CYS A 138 -2.42 0.51 7.58
N LEU A 139 -2.02 0.61 6.31
CA LEU A 139 -2.94 0.57 5.17
C LEU A 139 -3.66 -0.79 5.09
N THR A 140 -2.93 -1.89 5.27
CA THR A 140 -3.51 -3.24 5.31
C THR A 140 -4.58 -3.36 6.39
N ILE A 141 -4.31 -2.85 7.60
CA ILE A 141 -5.27 -2.88 8.72
C ILE A 141 -6.51 -2.03 8.42
N VAL A 142 -6.34 -0.84 7.86
CA VAL A 142 -7.48 0.04 7.50
C VAL A 142 -8.34 -0.62 6.42
N LEU A 143 -7.73 -1.22 5.41
CA LEU A 143 -8.44 -1.94 4.36
C LEU A 143 -9.20 -3.15 4.92
N ALA A 144 -8.57 -3.93 5.79
CA ALA A 144 -9.21 -5.06 6.47
C ALA A 144 -10.44 -4.64 7.27
N ALA A 145 -10.34 -3.54 8.04
CA ALA A 145 -11.45 -2.99 8.81
C ALA A 145 -12.62 -2.53 7.92
N LYS A 146 -12.34 -2.14 6.67
CA LYS A 146 -13.34 -1.62 5.73
C LYS A 146 -14.05 -2.71 4.94
N LEU A 147 -13.31 -3.75 4.56
CA LEU A 147 -13.84 -4.90 3.84
C LEU A 147 -14.46 -5.95 4.77
N GLY A 148 -14.09 -5.96 6.06
CA GLY A 148 -14.60 -6.92 7.04
C GLY A 148 -14.31 -8.36 6.61
N SER A 149 -15.32 -9.22 6.65
CA SER A 149 -15.22 -10.63 6.25
C SER A 149 -14.86 -10.83 4.77
N SER A 150 -15.02 -9.81 3.93
CA SER A 150 -14.61 -9.88 2.52
C SER A 150 -13.10 -9.77 2.34
N PHE A 151 -12.33 -9.35 3.35
CA PHE A 151 -10.87 -9.41 3.33
C PHE A 151 -10.39 -10.80 3.75
N THR A 152 -10.61 -11.77 2.88
CA THR A 152 -10.24 -13.17 3.14
C THR A 152 -8.72 -13.33 3.23
N PRO A 153 -8.22 -14.44 3.80
CA PRO A 153 -6.78 -14.70 3.87
C PRO A 153 -6.05 -14.64 2.52
N ASP A 154 -6.69 -15.13 1.44
CA ASP A 154 -6.10 -15.09 0.09
C ASP A 154 -5.99 -13.66 -0.46
N ILE A 155 -7.02 -12.84 -0.21
CA ILE A 155 -7.02 -11.43 -0.60
C ILE A 155 -5.97 -10.66 0.19
N GLN A 156 -5.88 -10.92 1.50
CA GLN A 156 -4.83 -10.36 2.35
C GLN A 156 -3.44 -10.76 1.86
N ALA A 157 -3.22 -12.03 1.53
CA ALA A 157 -1.93 -12.51 1.03
C ALA A 157 -1.53 -11.81 -0.28
N ALA A 158 -2.47 -11.66 -1.23
CA ALA A 158 -2.23 -10.92 -2.46
C ALA A 158 -1.89 -9.43 -2.20
N PHE A 159 -2.66 -8.76 -1.32
CA PHE A 159 -2.43 -7.37 -0.97
C PHE A 159 -1.10 -7.15 -0.24
N GLN A 160 -0.75 -8.01 0.73
CA GLN A 160 0.51 -7.92 1.45
C GLN A 160 1.71 -8.20 0.54
N LYS A 161 1.58 -9.13 -0.42
CA LYS A 161 2.61 -9.35 -1.45
C LYS A 161 2.81 -8.07 -2.29
N PHE A 162 1.73 -7.45 -2.77
CA PHE A 162 1.79 -6.17 -3.48
C PHE A 162 2.49 -5.08 -2.67
N MET A 163 2.10 -4.90 -1.41
CA MET A 163 2.72 -3.90 -0.53
C MET A 163 4.19 -4.21 -0.24
N ALA A 164 4.58 -5.48 -0.11
CA ALA A 164 5.99 -5.86 0.08
C ALA A 164 6.85 -5.48 -1.13
N VAL A 165 6.35 -5.65 -2.36
CA VAL A 165 7.06 -5.23 -3.57
C VAL A 165 7.18 -3.71 -3.66
N VAL A 166 6.13 -2.99 -3.27
CA VAL A 166 6.13 -1.52 -3.17
C VAL A 166 7.19 -1.05 -2.16
N VAL A 167 7.19 -1.60 -0.95
CA VAL A 167 8.14 -1.25 0.11
C VAL A 167 9.59 -1.51 -0.34
N ASN A 168 9.86 -2.68 -0.93
CA ASN A 168 11.18 -3.00 -1.46
C ASN A 168 11.61 -2.02 -2.56
N SER A 169 10.69 -1.66 -3.46
CA SER A 169 10.96 -0.70 -4.53
C SER A 169 11.25 0.72 -4.01
N LEU A 170 10.52 1.17 -2.98
CA LEU A 170 10.77 2.46 -2.32
C LEU A 170 12.11 2.49 -1.56
N GLY A 171 12.52 1.38 -0.96
CA GLY A 171 13.82 1.25 -0.29
C GLY A 171 15.02 1.13 -1.22
N ARG A 172 14.84 1.07 -2.55
CA ARG A 172 15.89 0.60 -3.46
C ARG A 172 17.02 1.60 -3.72
N GLN A 173 16.78 2.91 -3.60
CA GLN A 173 17.78 3.97 -3.81
C GLN A 173 18.34 4.52 -2.49
N TYR A 174 18.19 3.77 -1.40
CA TYR A 174 18.81 4.06 -0.12
C TYR A 174 20.27 3.59 -0.11
N HIS A 175 21.14 4.30 0.61
CA HIS A 175 22.58 4.03 0.73
C HIS A 175 22.95 3.59 2.14
#